data_AF-A0A3P1WUT3-F1
#
_entry.id   AF-A0A3P1WUT3-F1
#
_cell.length_a   1.000
_cell.length_b   1.000
_cell.length_c   1.000
_cell.angle_alpha   90.00
_cell.angle_beta   90.00
_cell.angle_gamma   90.00
#
_symmetry.space_group_name_H-M   'P 1'
#
loop_
_entity.id
_entity.type
_entity.pdbx_description
1 polymer ?
#
loop_
_entity_poly.entity_id
_entity_poly.type
_entity_poly.pdbx_seq_one_letter_code
_entity_poly.pdbx_strand_id
1 'polypeptide(L)'
;MSEWKINPSGVREVLESAESARGELSKAMGPNSLEVITAGLTWCPALSAGIPEAVGRILQAHEENFRAIVNHVDSGIVGVTAAANTYLDAQLEMDATVRATRASAVESEMFRAAESGNFSFFEELASQAGEETP
;
A
#
# COMPACT_ATOMS: atom_id res chain seq x y z
N MET A 1 24.52 -4.51 -4.34
CA MET A 1 23.47 -3.74 -3.65
C MET A 1 22.41 -4.74 -3.23
N SER A 2 22.30 -5.04 -1.95
CA SER A 2 21.23 -5.90 -1.42
C SER A 2 19.88 -5.26 -1.76
N GLU A 3 19.09 -6.03 -2.49
CA GLU A 3 17.83 -5.71 -3.18
C GLU A 3 16.91 -4.78 -2.37
N TRP A 4 16.87 -3.50 -2.74
CA TRP A 4 15.71 -2.65 -2.46
C TRP A 4 14.62 -3.02 -3.46
N LYS A 5 13.94 -4.14 -3.20
CA LYS A 5 12.83 -4.62 -4.02
C LYS A 5 11.56 -4.63 -3.17
N ILE A 6 10.49 -4.07 -3.70
CA ILE A 6 9.19 -4.21 -3.03
C ILE A 6 8.78 -5.67 -3.03
N ASN A 7 8.21 -6.15 -1.93
CA ASN A 7 7.53 -7.43 -1.87
C ASN A 7 6.03 -7.20 -2.12
N PRO A 8 5.52 -7.40 -3.34
CA PRO A 8 4.13 -7.07 -3.66
C PRO A 8 3.14 -7.96 -2.93
N SER A 9 3.49 -9.24 -2.69
CA SER A 9 2.60 -10.16 -1.96
C SER A 9 2.51 -9.77 -0.48
N GLY A 10 3.62 -9.39 0.14
CA GLY A 10 3.62 -8.91 1.52
C GLY A 10 2.80 -7.63 1.71
N VAL A 11 2.90 -6.67 0.78
CA VAL A 11 2.06 -5.46 0.82
C VAL A 11 0.58 -5.81 0.63
N ARG A 12 0.28 -6.72 -0.29
CA ARG A 12 -1.09 -7.17 -0.57
C ARG A 12 -1.74 -7.85 0.64
N GLU A 13 -1.04 -8.75 1.32
CA GLU A 13 -1.54 -9.41 2.53
C GLU A 13 -1.91 -8.42 3.63
N VAL A 14 -1.07 -7.40 3.85
CA VAL A 14 -1.34 -6.34 4.83
C VAL A 14 -2.56 -5.52 4.44
N LEU A 15 -2.70 -5.16 3.16
CA LEU A 15 -3.86 -4.41 2.66
C LEU A 15 -5.15 -5.22 2.77
N GLU A 16 -5.14 -6.51 2.41
CA GLU A 16 -6.30 -7.39 2.55
C GLU A 16 -6.71 -7.55 4.03
N SER A 17 -5.74 -7.67 4.94
CA SER A 17 -6.01 -7.68 6.38
C SER A 17 -6.62 -6.37 6.87
N ALA A 18 -6.13 -5.22 6.39
CA ALA A 18 -6.65 -3.91 6.76
C ALA A 18 -8.07 -3.69 6.22
N GLU A 19 -8.36 -4.11 4.99
CA GLU A 19 -9.70 -4.07 4.41
C GLU A 19 -10.69 -4.94 5.18
N SER A 20 -10.27 -6.14 5.61
CA SER A 20 -11.08 -7.05 6.42
C SER A 20 -11.41 -6.43 7.77
N ALA A 21 -10.40 -5.93 8.49
CA ALA A 21 -10.58 -5.24 9.77
C ALA A 21 -11.47 -4.00 9.64
N ARG A 22 -11.33 -3.23 8.55
CA ARG A 22 -12.21 -2.11 8.24
C ARG A 22 -13.66 -2.58 8.04
N GLY A 23 -13.87 -3.66 7.30
CA GLY A 23 -15.18 -4.24 7.07
C GLY A 23 -15.86 -4.71 8.36
N GLU A 24 -15.11 -5.30 9.29
CA GLU A 24 -15.60 -5.66 10.62
C GLU A 24 -15.99 -4.43 11.44
N LEU A 25 -15.16 -3.38 11.43
CA LEU A 25 -15.45 -2.11 12.10
C LEU A 25 -16.74 -1.46 11.56
N SER A 26 -16.90 -1.41 10.23
CA SER A 26 -18.12 -0.86 9.61
C SER A 26 -19.36 -1.69 9.94
N LYS A 27 -19.26 -3.02 10.04
CA LYS A 27 -20.38 -3.89 10.44
C LYS A 27 -20.76 -3.70 11.90
N ALA A 28 -19.77 -3.58 12.79
CA ALA A 28 -20.02 -3.32 14.22
C ALA A 28 -20.77 -1.99 14.44
N MET A 29 -20.55 -1.02 13.54
CA MET A 29 -21.20 0.29 13.52
C MET A 29 -22.49 0.38 12.72
N GLY A 30 -23.14 -0.75 12.38
CA GLY A 30 -24.31 -0.76 11.51
C GLY A 30 -25.36 0.33 11.89
N PRO A 31 -26.12 0.84 10.90
CA PRO A 31 -26.93 2.06 11.01
C PRO A 31 -27.92 2.06 12.19
N ASN A 32 -28.32 0.88 12.67
CA ASN A 32 -29.30 0.72 13.73
C ASN A 32 -28.67 0.63 15.15
N SER A 33 -27.35 0.52 15.26
CA SER A 33 -26.66 0.23 16.53
C SER A 33 -26.85 1.35 17.57
N LEU A 34 -26.85 2.61 17.12
CA LEU A 34 -27.04 3.78 17.97
C LEU A 34 -28.49 4.27 18.01
N GLU A 35 -29.27 4.02 16.96
CA GLU A 35 -30.71 4.34 16.92
C GLU A 35 -31.52 3.56 17.96
N VAL A 36 -31.21 2.28 18.17
CA VAL A 36 -31.87 1.47 19.20
C VAL A 36 -31.59 2.01 20.61
N ILE A 37 -30.36 2.47 20.85
CA ILE A 37 -29.95 3.02 22.15
C ILE A 37 -30.61 4.38 22.37
N THR A 38 -30.62 5.25 21.37
CA THR A 38 -31.28 6.56 21.43
C THR A 38 -32.81 6.44 21.55
N ALA A 39 -33.44 5.48 20.88
CA ALA A 39 -34.85 5.16 21.05
C ALA A 39 -35.16 4.71 22.49
N GLY A 40 -34.32 3.87 23.10
CA GLY A 40 -34.47 3.44 24.49
C GLY A 40 -34.40 4.59 25.50
N LEU A 41 -33.65 5.64 25.20
CA LEU A 41 -33.52 6.82 26.06
C LEU A 41 -34.78 7.71 26.06
N THR A 42 -35.62 7.63 25.03
CA THR A 42 -36.89 8.40 24.97
C THR A 42 -37.93 7.93 25.99
N TRP A 43 -37.77 6.74 26.56
CA TRP A 43 -38.65 6.19 27.60
C TRP A 43 -38.40 6.79 28.99
N CYS A 44 -37.35 7.60 29.17
CA CYS A 44 -37.04 8.20 30.46
C CYS A 44 -38.04 9.32 30.83
N PRO A 45 -38.57 9.34 32.06
CA PRO A 45 -39.52 10.36 32.49
C PRO A 45 -38.87 11.76 32.58
N ALA A 46 -39.68 12.80 32.37
CA ALA A 46 -39.27 14.21 32.25
C ALA A 46 -38.41 14.75 33.41
N LEU A 47 -38.51 14.18 34.62
CA LEU A 47 -37.67 14.55 35.77
C LEU A 47 -36.17 14.20 35.58
N SER A 48 -35.86 13.34 34.62
CA SER A 48 -34.51 12.86 34.28
C SER A 48 -34.05 13.34 32.90
N ALA A 49 -34.75 14.28 32.26
CA ALA A 49 -34.57 14.68 30.87
C ALA A 49 -33.14 15.10 30.47
N GLY A 50 -32.32 15.59 31.41
CA GLY A 50 -30.91 15.93 31.15
C GLY A 50 -30.01 14.70 30.90
N ILE A 51 -30.40 13.51 31.39
CA ILE A 51 -29.62 12.28 31.22
C ILE A 51 -29.71 11.75 29.78
N PRO A 52 -30.91 11.57 29.18
CA PRO A 52 -31.06 11.24 27.76
C PRO A 52 -30.29 12.19 26.82
N GLU A 53 -30.33 13.49 27.11
CA GLU A 53 -29.66 14.50 26.30
C GLU A 53 -28.12 14.37 26.38
N ALA A 54 -27.58 14.24 27.59
CA ALA A 54 -26.14 14.04 27.79
C ALA A 54 -25.64 12.74 27.14
N VAL A 55 -26.38 11.64 27.30
CA VAL A 55 -26.05 10.36 26.67
C VAL A 55 -26.16 10.46 25.14
N GLY A 56 -27.18 11.13 24.60
CA GLY A 56 -27.32 11.38 23.17
C GLY A 56 -26.12 12.12 22.58
N ARG A 57 -25.63 13.17 23.25
CA ARG A 57 -24.41 13.89 22.82
C ARG A 57 -23.16 13.01 22.85
N ILE A 58 -23.02 12.14 23.85
CA ILE A 58 -21.90 11.20 23.95
C ILE A 58 -21.96 10.20 22.79
N LEU A 59 -23.13 9.64 22.50
CA LEU A 59 -23.32 8.69 21.39
C LEU A 59 -23.00 9.35 20.04
N GLN A 60 -23.45 10.59 19.82
CA GLN A 60 -23.14 11.36 18.61
C GLN A 60 -21.63 11.63 18.48
N ALA A 61 -20.96 12.03 19.57
CA ALA A 61 -19.52 12.25 19.56
C ALA A 61 -18.74 10.95 19.28
N HIS A 62 -19.21 9.80 19.77
CA HIS A 62 -18.62 8.51 19.42
C HIS A 62 -18.82 8.19 17.94
N GLU A 63 -20.01 8.40 17.38
CA GLU A 63 -20.29 8.20 15.96
C GLU A 63 -19.34 9.02 15.07
N GLU A 64 -19.15 10.29 15.38
CA GLU A 64 -18.23 11.17 14.66
C GLU A 64 -16.77 10.69 14.75
N ASN A 65 -16.32 10.31 15.96
CA ASN A 65 -14.98 9.78 16.18
C ASN A 65 -14.76 8.48 15.39
N PHE A 66 -15.72 7.58 15.41
CA PHE A 66 -15.61 6.35 14.65
C PHE A 66 -15.60 6.59 13.14
N ARG A 67 -16.44 7.50 12.63
CA ARG A 67 -16.41 7.88 11.22
C ARG A 67 -15.04 8.44 10.83
N ALA A 68 -14.42 9.25 11.71
CA ALA A 68 -13.07 9.73 11.50
C ALA A 68 -12.05 8.59 11.45
N ILE A 69 -12.15 7.59 12.33
CA ILE A 69 -11.28 6.40 12.32
C ILE A 69 -11.43 5.63 11.01
N VAL A 70 -12.66 5.35 10.57
CA VAL A 70 -12.92 4.62 9.31
C VAL A 70 -12.32 5.38 8.13
N ASN A 71 -12.56 6.69 8.04
CA ASN A 71 -11.99 7.53 6.99
C ASN A 71 -10.45 7.52 7.01
N HIS A 72 -9.84 7.49 8.20
CA HIS A 72 -8.39 7.39 8.34
C HIS A 72 -7.85 6.05 7.82
N VAL A 73 -8.51 4.95 8.17
CA VAL A 73 -8.17 3.61 7.67
C VAL A 73 -8.31 3.54 6.15
N ASP A 74 -9.40 4.05 5.59
CA ASP A 74 -9.61 4.14 4.14
C ASP A 74 -8.50 4.94 3.45
N SER A 75 -8.14 6.10 4.00
CA SER A 75 -7.05 6.92 3.47
C SER A 75 -5.69 6.21 3.51
N GLY A 76 -5.45 5.41 4.56
CA GLY A 76 -4.24 4.61 4.70
C GLY A 76 -4.16 3.50 3.66
N ILE A 77 -5.25 2.75 3.45
CA ILE A 77 -5.34 1.69 2.43
C ILE A 77 -5.08 2.27 1.04
N VAL A 78 -5.78 3.36 0.68
CA VAL A 78 -5.62 4.02 -0.63
C VAL A 78 -4.20 4.58 -0.80
N GLY A 79 -3.67 5.26 0.22
CA GLY A 79 -2.34 5.87 0.18
C GLY A 79 -1.22 4.84 0.05
N VAL A 80 -1.25 3.76 0.84
CA VAL A 80 -0.27 2.67 0.77
C VAL A 80 -0.36 1.95 -0.57
N THR A 81 -1.56 1.70 -1.08
CA THR A 81 -1.75 1.09 -2.41
C THR A 81 -1.13 1.95 -3.51
N ALA A 82 -1.40 3.26 -3.49
CA ALA A 82 -0.83 4.18 -4.47
C ALA A 82 0.70 4.23 -4.38
N ALA A 83 1.26 4.34 -3.17
CA ALA A 83 2.71 4.36 -2.96
C ALA A 83 3.38 3.06 -3.41
N ALA A 84 2.78 1.91 -3.13
CA ALA A 84 3.29 0.61 -3.55
C ALA A 84 3.32 0.47 -5.08
N ASN A 85 2.27 0.93 -5.76
CA ASN A 85 2.23 0.95 -7.23
C ASN A 85 3.30 1.88 -7.80
N THR A 86 3.40 3.12 -7.30
CA THR A 86 4.44 4.07 -7.75
C THR A 86 5.85 3.50 -7.56
N TYR A 87 6.09 2.81 -6.46
CA TYR A 87 7.39 2.22 -6.17
C TYR A 87 7.69 0.99 -7.06
N LEU A 88 6.67 0.22 -7.43
CA LEU A 88 6.79 -0.85 -8.42
C LEU A 88 7.13 -0.28 -9.81
N ASP A 89 6.43 0.77 -10.24
CA ASP A 89 6.66 1.44 -11.52
C ASP A 89 8.09 2.01 -11.59
N ALA A 90 8.55 2.66 -10.51
CA ALA A 90 9.90 3.20 -10.42
C ALA A 90 10.98 2.11 -10.52
N GLN A 91 10.76 0.93 -9.93
CA GLN A 91 11.69 -0.20 -10.08
C GLN A 91 11.75 -0.70 -11.53
N LEU A 92 10.60 -0.81 -12.21
CA LEU A 92 10.55 -1.21 -13.61
C LEU A 92 11.27 -0.21 -14.52
N GLU A 93 11.12 1.09 -14.25
CA GLU A 93 11.81 2.16 -14.97
C GLU A 93 13.32 2.13 -14.72
N MET A 94 13.75 1.92 -13.47
CA MET A 94 15.17 1.79 -13.12
C MET A 94 15.79 0.58 -13.82
N ASP A 95 15.12 -0.58 -13.78
CA ASP A 95 15.56 -1.78 -14.49
C ASP A 95 15.68 -1.55 -15.99
N ALA A 96 14.70 -0.87 -16.61
CA ALA A 96 14.73 -0.53 -18.02
C ALA A 96 15.92 0.40 -18.36
N THR A 97 16.16 1.42 -17.53
CA THR A 97 17.25 2.39 -17.71
C THR A 97 18.62 1.72 -17.55
N VAL A 98 18.77 0.83 -16.57
CA VAL A 98 20.01 0.07 -16.37
C VAL A 98 20.28 -0.85 -17.55
N ARG A 99 19.25 -1.55 -18.08
CA ARG A 99 19.39 -2.37 -19.29
C ARG A 99 19.77 -1.54 -20.51
N ALA A 100 19.13 -0.38 -20.71
CA ALA A 100 19.46 0.53 -21.82
C ALA A 100 20.90 1.02 -21.74
N THR A 101 21.36 1.42 -20.54
CA THR A 101 22.75 1.85 -20.33
C THR A 101 23.76 0.73 -20.61
N ARG A 102 23.47 -0.50 -20.16
CA ARG A 102 24.29 -1.68 -20.49
C ARG A 102 24.33 -1.93 -22.00
N ALA A 103 23.19 -1.82 -22.70
CA ALA A 103 23.14 -2.00 -24.14
C ALA A 103 24.02 -0.97 -24.88
N SER A 104 23.97 0.31 -24.49
CA SER A 104 24.84 1.33 -25.08
C SER A 104 26.32 1.11 -24.80
N ALA A 105 26.68 0.60 -23.61
CA ALA A 105 28.06 0.23 -23.29
C ALA A 105 28.55 -0.94 -24.17
N VAL A 106 27.69 -1.94 -24.38
CA VAL A 106 27.96 -3.07 -25.28
C VAL A 106 28.14 -2.61 -26.73
N GLU A 107 27.29 -1.69 -27.22
CA GLU A 107 27.41 -1.11 -28.56
C GLU A 107 28.73 -0.34 -28.74
N SER A 108 29.09 0.52 -27.77
CA SER A 108 30.35 1.27 -27.81
C SER A 108 31.55 0.34 -27.87
N GLU A 109 31.52 -0.74 -27.08
CA GLU A 109 32.60 -1.71 -27.03
C GLU A 109 32.66 -2.58 -28.29
N MET A 110 31.51 -2.81 -28.95
CA MET A 110 31.45 -3.51 -30.25
C MET A 110 32.20 -2.73 -31.34
N PHE A 111 32.03 -1.40 -31.40
CA PHE A 111 32.80 -0.57 -32.33
C PHE A 111 34.30 -0.60 -32.02
N ARG A 112 34.68 -0.50 -30.74
CA ARG A 112 36.08 -0.57 -30.32
C ARG A 112 36.73 -1.92 -30.66
N ALA A 113 36.01 -3.01 -30.43
CA ALA A 113 36.48 -4.36 -30.75
C ALA A 113 36.59 -4.57 -32.27
N ALA A 114 35.67 -4.02 -33.07
CA ALA A 114 35.74 -4.08 -34.53
C ALA A 114 36.99 -3.36 -35.08
N GLU A 115 37.40 -2.25 -34.46
CA GLU A 115 38.60 -1.51 -34.86
C GLU A 115 39.90 -2.16 -34.36
N SER A 116 39.90 -2.68 -33.13
CA SER A 116 41.11 -3.18 -32.46
C SER A 116 41.32 -4.70 -32.57
N GLY A 117 40.29 -5.46 -32.94
CA GLY A 117 40.26 -6.92 -32.92
C GLY A 117 40.28 -7.54 -31.52
N ASN A 118 40.15 -6.74 -30.46
CA ASN A 118 40.14 -7.22 -29.08
C ASN A 118 38.72 -7.48 -28.59
N PHE A 119 38.40 -8.75 -28.29
CA PHE A 119 37.07 -9.19 -27.86
C PHE A 119 36.98 -9.58 -26.38
N SER A 120 38.02 -9.36 -25.58
CA SER A 120 38.07 -9.83 -24.19
C SER A 120 36.91 -9.33 -23.32
N PHE A 121 36.36 -8.13 -23.60
CA PHE A 121 35.16 -7.63 -22.93
C PHE A 121 33.94 -8.55 -23.13
N PHE A 122 33.73 -9.05 -24.35
CA PHE A 122 32.60 -9.92 -24.67
C PHE A 122 32.79 -11.33 -24.11
N GLU A 123 34.03 -11.82 -24.08
CA GLU A 123 34.38 -13.10 -23.46
C GLU A 123 34.10 -13.08 -21.96
N GLU A 124 34.47 -11.99 -21.27
CA GLU A 124 34.20 -11.80 -19.84
C GLU A 124 32.71 -11.61 -19.55
N LEU A 125 31.99 -10.88 -20.42
CA LEU A 125 30.53 -10.74 -20.32
C LEU A 125 29.82 -12.10 -20.50
N ALA A 126 30.31 -12.94 -21.42
CA ALA A 126 29.77 -14.28 -21.65
C ALA A 126 30.06 -15.24 -20.48
N SER A 127 31.23 -15.14 -19.84
CA SER A 127 31.54 -15.96 -18.66
C SER A 127 30.67 -15.60 -17.46
N GLN A 128 30.39 -14.31 -17.25
CA GLN A 128 29.49 -13.85 -16.19
C GLN A 128 28.04 -14.31 -16.42
N ALA A 129 27.59 -14.36 -17.67
CA ALA A 129 26.26 -14.87 -18.02
C ALA A 129 26.13 -16.40 -17.85
N GLY A 130 27.24 -17.15 -17.91
CA GLY A 130 27.26 -18.59 -17.70
C GLY A 130 27.26 -19.04 -16.24
N GLU A 131 27.61 -18.15 -15.29
CA GLU A 131 27.58 -18.43 -13.85
C GLU A 131 26.19 -18.19 -13.21
N GLU A 132 25.26 -17.52 -13.90
CA GLU A 132 23.89 -17.26 -13.42
C GLU A 132 22.86 -18.36 -13.76
N THR A 133 23.27 -19.45 -14.42
CA THR A 133 22.42 -20.65 -14.61
C THR A 133 22.70 -21.72 -13.54
N PRO A 134 21.68 -22.20 -12.80
CA PRO A 134 21.83 -23.29 -11.83
C PRO A 134 22.15 -24.64 -12.50
#